data_AF-T1C1Y7-F1
#
_entry.id   AF-T1C1Y7-F1
#
_cell.length_a   1.000
_cell.length_b   1.000
_cell.length_c   1.000
_cell.angle_alpha   90.00
_cell.angle_beta   90.00
_cell.angle_gamma   90.00
#
_symmetry.space_group_name_H-M   'P 1'
#
loop_
_entity.id
_entity.type
_entity.pdbx_description
1 polymer ?
#
loop_
_entity_poly.entity_id
_entity_poly.type
_entity_poly.pdbx_seq_one_letter_code
_entity_poly.pdbx_strand_id
1 'polypeptide(L)' 'WTEVGAELTGVAQSLITTCRLHDINPYDYLVDVLQRVGQHPARDIGQLTPRCWKAHFADNPLRSDLYRFTQHSHS' A
#
# COMPACT_ATOMS: atom_id res chain seq x y z
N TRP A 1 -21.04 7.74 -12.29
CA TRP A 1 -19.63 8.17 -12.33
C TRP A 1 -19.19 8.89 -11.05
N THR A 2 -20.04 9.66 -10.36
CA THR A 2 -19.70 10.34 -9.08
C THR A 2 -19.77 9.43 -7.85
N GLU A 3 -20.71 8.48 -7.81
CA GLU A 3 -20.93 7.60 -6.64
C GLU A 3 -19.77 6.63 -6.37
N VAL A 4 -19.32 5.90 -7.41
CA VAL A 4 -18.16 4.99 -7.30
C VAL A 4 -16.88 5.75 -6.92
N GLY A 5 -16.72 7.00 -7.38
CA GLY A 5 -15.59 7.84 -6.99
C GLY A 5 -15.63 8.25 -5.51
N ALA A 6 -16.81 8.56 -4.98
CA ALA A 6 -16.99 8.92 -3.58
C ALA A 6 -16.75 7.71 -2.66
N GLU A 7 -17.24 6.53 -3.04
CA GLU A 7 -17.03 5.29 -2.29
C GLU A 7 -15.54 4.91 -2.22
N LEU A 8 -14.86 4.90 -3.37
CA LEU A 8 -13.42 4.60 -3.42
C LEU A 8 -12.60 5.62 -2.62
N THR A 9 -12.99 6.89 -2.65
CA THR A 9 -12.36 7.93 -1.83
C THR A 9 -12.57 7.66 -0.34
N GLY A 10 -13.77 7.25 0.08
CA GLY A 10 -14.06 6.89 1.47
C GLY A 10 -13.23 5.70 1.97
N VAL A 11 -13.06 4.67 1.13
CA VAL A 11 -12.19 3.53 1.44
C VAL A 11 -10.73 3.98 1.56
N ALA A 12 -10.23 4.77 0.60
CA ALA A 12 -8.86 5.27 0.64
C ALA A 12 -8.60 6.14 1.88
N GLN A 13 -9.53 7.03 2.25
CA GLN A 13 -9.43 7.85 3.46
C GLN A 13 -9.40 7.01 4.74
N SER A 14 -10.21 5.96 4.81
CA SER A 14 -10.23 5.03 5.94
C SER A 14 -8.88 4.30 6.08
N LEU A 15 -8.30 3.85 4.96
CA LEU A 15 -6.98 3.22 4.94
C LEU A 15 -5.86 4.20 5.32
N ILE A 16 -5.87 5.43 4.79
CA ILE A 16 -4.89 6.47 5.12
C ILE A 16 -4.94 6.80 6.62
N THR A 17 -6.14 6.95 7.17
CA THR A 17 -6.33 7.22 8.60
C THR A 17 -5.78 6.07 9.44
N THR A 18 -6.06 4.84 9.06
CA THR A 18 -5.53 3.64 9.73
C THR A 18 -4.00 3.57 9.64
N CYS A 19 -3.41 3.91 8.50
CA CYS A 19 -1.95 3.96 8.35
C CYS A 19 -1.33 4.97 9.32
N ARG A 20 -1.91 6.18 9.43
CA ARG A 20 -1.44 7.22 10.35
C ARG A 20 -1.51 6.76 11.81
N LEU A 21 -2.59 6.09 12.21
CA LEU A 21 -2.75 5.56 13.57
C LEU A 21 -1.70 4.50 13.94
N HIS A 22 -1.10 3.85 12.95
CA HIS A 22 -0.09 2.80 13.14
C HIS A 22 1.33 3.25 12.77
N ASP A 23 1.58 4.55 12.61
CA ASP A 23 2.88 5.10 12.18
C ASP A 23 3.40 4.42 10.89
N ILE A 24 2.51 4.28 9.91
CA ILE A 24 2.81 3.74 8.59
C ILE A 24 2.77 4.88 7.59
N ASN A 25 3.79 4.99 6.73
CA ASN A 25 3.74 5.88 5.58
C ASN A 25 2.66 5.37 4.61
N PRO A 26 1.56 6.13 4.39
CA PRO A 26 0.46 5.66 3.54
C PRO A 26 0.87 5.44 2.08
N TYR A 27 1.88 6.17 1.60
CA TYR A 27 2.39 6.01 0.23
C TYR A 27 3.08 4.65 0.06
N ASP A 28 3.97 4.30 0.99
CA ASP A 28 4.70 3.03 0.95
C ASP A 28 3.77 1.84 1.03
N TYR A 29 2.76 1.92 1.91
CA TYR A 29 1.73 0.90 2.06
C TYR A 29 0.90 0.72 0.79
N LEU A 30 0.37 1.82 0.23
CA LEU A 30 -0.50 1.76 -0.96
C LEU A 30 0.25 1.23 -2.18
N VAL A 31 1.48 1.70 -2.41
CA VAL A 31 2.30 1.26 -3.54
C VAL A 31 2.59 -0.24 -3.44
N ASP A 32 2.97 -0.73 -2.25
CA ASP A 32 3.25 -2.14 -2.05
C ASP A 32 1.99 -3.00 -2.23
N VAL A 33 0.90 -2.66 -1.51
CA VAL A 33 -0.34 -3.45 -1.55
C VAL A 33 -0.93 -3.52 -2.95
N LEU A 34 -0.93 -2.42 -3.72
CA LEU A 34 -1.43 -2.41 -5.09
C LEU A 34 -0.61 -3.31 -6.03
N GLN A 35 0.70 -3.45 -5.80
CA GLN A 35 1.53 -4.38 -6.56
C GLN A 35 1.34 -5.84 -6.11
N ARG A 36 1.09 -6.04 -4.82
CA ARG A 36 1.02 -7.36 -4.20
C ARG A 36 -0.34 -8.04 -4.36
N VAL A 37 -1.43 -7.28 -4.40
CA VAL A 37 -2.81 -7.80 -4.40
C VAL A 37 -3.10 -8.78 -5.54
N GLY A 38 -2.47 -8.59 -6.70
CA GLY A 38 -2.63 -9.49 -7.87
C GLY A 38 -1.87 -10.81 -7.77
N GLN A 39 -0.90 -10.92 -6.87
CA GLN A 39 -0.02 -12.10 -6.71
C GLN A 39 -0.19 -12.79 -5.35
N HIS A 40 -0.85 -12.13 -4.39
CA HIS A 40 -1.02 -12.63 -3.03
C HIS A 40 -2.14 -13.68 -2.96
N PRO A 41 -1.95 -14.81 -2.24
CA PRO A 41 -3.01 -15.80 -2.07
C PRO A 41 -4.25 -15.16 -1.43
N ALA A 42 -5.43 -15.40 -2.01
CA ALA A 42 -6.69 -14.80 -1.53
C ALA A 42 -6.98 -15.11 -0.05
N ARG A 43 -6.59 -16.31 0.43
CA ARG A 43 -6.73 -16.71 1.84
C ARG A 43 -5.91 -15.86 2.82
N ASP A 44 -4.87 -15.21 2.33
CA ASP A 44 -3.89 -14.47 3.12
C ASP A 44 -4.08 -12.94 2.98
N ILE A 45 -5.12 -12.48 2.27
CA ILE A 45 -5.37 -11.06 2.00
C ILE A 45 -5.42 -10.17 3.25
N GLY A 46 -5.78 -10.74 4.41
CA GLY A 46 -5.75 -10.05 5.69
C GLY A 46 -4.35 -9.56 6.10
N GLN A 47 -3.29 -10.18 5.59
CA GLN A 47 -1.91 -9.73 5.76
C GLN A 47 -1.65 -8.37 5.09
N LEU A 48 -2.45 -7.99 4.10
CA LEU A 48 -2.34 -6.71 3.41
C LEU A 48 -3.04 -5.56 4.15
N THR A 49 -3.74 -5.80 5.26
CA THR A 49 -4.28 -4.70 6.10
C THR A 49 -3.13 -3.90 6.74
N PRO A 50 -3.28 -2.59 7.04
CA PRO A 50 -2.15 -1.75 7.44
C PRO A 50 -1.33 -2.31 8.60
N ARG A 51 -2.00 -2.77 9.66
CA ARG A 51 -1.35 -3.35 10.84
C ARG A 51 -0.55 -4.61 10.50
N CYS A 52 -1.14 -5.54 9.73
CA CYS A 52 -0.47 -6.78 9.36
C CYS A 52 0.65 -6.53 8.34
N TRP A 53 0.42 -5.64 7.37
CA TRP A 53 1.42 -5.25 6.39
C TRP A 53 2.68 -4.71 7.07
N LYS A 54 2.50 -3.90 8.13
CA LYS A 54 3.64 -3.41 8.93
C LYS A 54 4.48 -4.54 9.52
N ALA A 55 3.84 -5.62 9.97
CA ALA A 55 4.53 -6.77 10.57
C ALA A 55 5.18 -7.70 9.53
N HIS A 56 4.63 -7.77 8.31
CA HIS A 56 5.05 -8.77 7.32
C HIS A 56 5.92 -8.21 6.18
N PHE A 57 5.76 -6.93 5.82
CA PHE A 57 6.31 -6.39 4.57
C PHE A 57 6.99 -5.03 4.71
N ALA A 58 6.78 -4.27 5.80
CA ALA A 58 7.32 -2.91 5.91
C ALA A 58 8.85 -2.82 5.86
N ASP A 59 9.57 -3.88 6.23
CA ASP A 59 11.04 -3.91 6.18
C ASP A 59 11.57 -4.09 4.74
N ASN A 60 10.81 -4.74 3.86
CA ASN A 60 11.16 -4.91 2.46
C ASN A 60 9.93 -4.80 1.53
N PRO A 61 9.37 -3.60 1.42
CA PRO A 61 8.16 -3.36 0.67
C PRO A 61 8.42 -3.35 -0.84
N LEU A 62 7.42 -3.78 -1.61
CA LEU A 62 7.45 -3.58 -3.06
C LEU A 62 7.39 -2.08 -3.38
N ARG A 63 8.13 -1.67 -4.42
CA ARG A 63 8.30 -0.27 -4.82
C ARG A 63 7.89 -0.09 -6.27
N SER A 64 7.43 1.10 -6.63
CA SER A 64 7.11 1.42 -8.02
C SER A 64 8.35 1.34 -8.91
N ASP A 65 8.19 1.00 -10.19
CA ASP A 65 9.32 0.98 -11.12
C ASP A 65 9.99 2.36 -11.24
N LEU A 66 9.23 3.44 -11.06
CA LEU A 66 9.73 4.81 -10.97
C LEU A 66 10.75 5.01 -9.84
N TYR A 67 10.58 4.31 -8.71
CA TYR A 67 11.55 4.35 -7.61
C TYR A 67 12.90 3.75 -8.02
N ARG A 68 12.91 2.71 -8.88
CA ARG A 68 14.16 2.10 -9.37
C ARG A 68 14.92 3.05 -10.29
N PHE A 69 14.23 3.82 -11.10
CA PHE A 69 14.84 4.77 -12.04
C PHE A 69 15.55 5.94 -11.32
N THR A 70 15.01 6.45 -10.21
CA THR A 70 15.64 7.57 -9.49
C THR A 70 16.92 7.19 -8.74
N GLN A 71 17.08 5.92 -8.37
CA GLN A 71 18.28 5.41 -7.69
C GLN A 71 19.47 5.20 -8.65
N HIS A 72 19.22 4.86 -9.92
CA HIS A 72 20.26 4.62 -10.92
C HIS A 72 20.82 5.89 -11.57
N SER A 73 20.14 7.03 -11.43
CA SER A 73 20.62 8.32 -11.94
C SER A 73 21.65 9.01 -11.03
N HIS A 74 21.95 8.43 -9.86
CA HIS A 74 22.91 8.96 -8.88
C HIS A 74 24.08 7.99 -8.61
N SER A 75 24.40 7.10 -9.54
CA SER A 75 25.61 6.24 -9.51
C SER A 75 26.46 6.45 -10.75
#